data_AF-A0A2N5C6E9-F1
#
_entry.id   AF-A0A2N5C6E9-F1
#
_cell.length_a   1.000
_cell.length_b   1.000
_cell.length_c   1.000
_cell.angle_alpha   90.00
_cell.angle_beta   90.00
_cell.angle_gamma   90.00
#
_symmetry.space_group_name_H-M   'P 1'
#
loop_
_entity.id
_entity.type
_entity.pdbx_description
1 polymer ?
#
loop_
_entity_poly.entity_id
_entity_poly.type
_entity_poly.pdbx_seq_one_letter_code
_entity_poly.pdbx_strand_id
1 'polypeptide(L)'
;MKLHTPLIKSLSAAALAAAALCAAAPAMAQEARIAAVNSERILRDSQPAKAAQVKLEQEFSKRDRELQDMAQKIKAMADKLDKDTAVLADADRQRRQREVADLDREFQRKQREFREDLNQRRNEELAQVLERANRVIRQLAEQRKYDLIVQEAVYVNPRIDITDDVMKALNAGSGK
;
A
#
# COMPACT_ATOMS: atom_id res chain seq x y z
N MET A 1 -61.47 57.69 34.00
CA MET A 1 -60.37 57.22 33.13
C MET A 1 -60.00 55.80 33.50
N LYS A 2 -60.37 54.79 32.70
CA LYS A 2 -59.83 53.42 32.81
C LYS A 2 -59.00 53.17 31.56
N LEU A 3 -57.68 53.25 31.67
CA LEU A 3 -56.77 52.99 30.54
C LEU A 3 -56.66 51.48 30.28
N HIS A 4 -56.66 51.18 28.98
CA HIS A 4 -56.59 49.87 28.35
C HIS A 4 -55.33 49.07 28.75
N THR A 5 -55.51 47.83 29.21
CA THR A 5 -54.43 46.84 29.42
C THR A 5 -54.43 45.58 28.52
N PRO A 6 -55.36 45.32 27.57
CA PRO A 6 -55.34 44.07 26.79
C PRO A 6 -54.18 43.98 25.79
N LEU A 7 -53.63 45.13 25.35
CA LEU A 7 -52.60 45.20 24.31
C LEU A 7 -51.24 44.63 24.75
N ILE A 8 -50.93 44.68 26.05
CA ILE A 8 -49.64 44.24 26.59
C ILE A 8 -49.62 42.71 26.75
N LYS A 9 -50.77 42.11 27.10
CA LYS A 9 -50.90 40.65 27.27
C LYS A 9 -50.85 39.90 25.93
N SER A 10 -51.40 40.47 24.86
CA SER A 10 -51.32 39.90 23.50
C SER A 10 -49.91 40.01 22.90
N LEU A 11 -49.17 41.08 23.21
CA LEU A 11 -47.77 41.25 22.77
C LEU A 11 -46.84 40.20 23.40
N SER A 12 -47.00 39.92 24.69
CA SER A 12 -46.19 38.90 25.39
C SER A 12 -46.47 37.48 24.91
N ALA A 13 -47.73 37.15 24.58
CA ALA A 13 -48.10 35.83 24.03
C ALA A 13 -47.54 35.62 22.61
N ALA A 14 -47.56 36.66 21.76
CA ALA A 14 -46.97 36.61 20.43
C ALA A 14 -45.43 36.47 20.47
N ALA A 15 -44.77 37.15 21.40
CA ALA A 15 -43.32 37.01 21.61
C ALA A 15 -42.91 35.62 22.08
N LEU A 16 -43.70 34.99 22.97
CA LEU A 16 -43.44 33.63 23.45
C LEU A 16 -43.66 32.58 22.34
N ALA A 17 -44.67 32.77 21.49
CA ALA A 17 -44.93 31.90 20.34
C ALA A 17 -43.84 32.02 19.26
N ALA A 18 -43.31 33.22 19.02
CA ALA A 18 -42.21 33.44 18.08
C ALA A 18 -40.89 32.82 18.59
N ALA A 19 -40.61 32.92 19.90
CA ALA A 19 -39.45 32.28 20.51
C ALA A 19 -39.51 30.75 20.46
N ALA A 20 -40.72 30.17 20.62
CA ALA A 20 -40.93 28.73 20.48
C ALA A 20 -40.75 28.22 19.03
N LEU A 21 -41.10 29.03 18.02
CA LEU A 21 -40.83 28.71 16.61
C LEU A 21 -39.34 28.76 16.26
N CYS A 22 -38.58 29.70 16.83
CA CYS A 22 -37.12 29.77 16.64
C CYS A 22 -36.37 28.60 17.30
N ALA A 23 -36.91 28.02 18.37
CA ALA A 23 -36.33 26.85 19.04
C ALA A 23 -36.57 25.53 18.29
N ALA A 24 -37.46 25.52 17.29
CA ALA A 24 -37.80 24.35 16.48
C ALA A 24 -37.07 24.30 15.13
N ALA A 25 -36.06 25.16 14.90
CA ALA A 25 -35.19 25.01 13.75
C ALA A 25 -34.50 23.63 13.85
N PRO A 26 -34.59 22.76 12.83
CA PRO A 26 -33.86 21.51 12.85
C PRO A 26 -32.38 21.87 13.04
N ALA A 27 -31.77 21.34 14.10
CA ALA A 27 -30.34 21.41 14.26
C ALA A 27 -29.74 20.81 12.99
N MET A 28 -29.21 21.64 12.10
CA MET A 28 -28.46 21.17 10.94
C MET A 28 -27.18 20.57 11.50
N ALA A 29 -27.23 19.30 11.88
CA ALA A 29 -26.05 18.53 12.14
C ALA A 29 -25.20 18.61 10.87
N GLN A 30 -24.01 19.20 10.99
CA GLN A 30 -23.08 19.23 9.88
C GLN A 30 -22.71 17.78 9.59
N GLU A 31 -23.23 17.26 8.47
CA GLU A 31 -23.03 15.87 8.09
C GLU A 31 -21.53 15.64 7.87
N ALA A 32 -20.94 14.77 8.69
CA ALA A 32 -19.52 14.47 8.64
C ALA A 32 -19.17 13.89 7.25
N ARG A 33 -18.20 14.52 6.58
CA ARG A 33 -17.73 14.09 5.26
C ARG A 33 -16.69 13.01 5.43
N ILE A 34 -17.15 11.78 5.40
CA ILE A 34 -16.31 10.58 5.51
C ILE A 34 -16.03 10.02 4.12
N ALA A 35 -14.76 9.75 3.83
CA ALA A 35 -14.33 8.98 2.68
C ALA A 35 -13.58 7.72 3.12
N ALA A 36 -13.38 6.79 2.21
CA ALA A 36 -12.62 5.58 2.43
C ALA A 36 -11.63 5.34 1.30
N VAL A 37 -10.53 4.65 1.61
CA VAL A 37 -9.51 4.26 0.63
C VAL A 37 -9.06 2.82 0.85
N ASN A 38 -8.72 2.15 -0.24
CA ASN A 38 -8.05 0.86 -0.23
C ASN A 38 -6.55 1.04 -0.49
N SER A 39 -5.78 1.07 0.60
CA SER A 39 -4.33 1.26 0.55
C SER A 39 -3.60 0.12 -0.15
N GLU A 40 -4.02 -1.13 0.02
CA GLU A 40 -3.43 -2.29 -0.67
C GLU A 40 -3.55 -2.15 -2.19
N ARG A 41 -4.73 -1.74 -2.68
CA ARG A 41 -4.98 -1.51 -4.10
C ARG A 41 -4.12 -0.37 -4.63
N ILE A 42 -3.97 0.73 -3.87
CA ILE A 42 -3.08 1.84 -4.25
C ILE A 42 -1.62 1.36 -4.36
N LEU A 43 -1.14 0.62 -3.36
CA LEU A 43 0.23 0.11 -3.30
C LEU A 43 0.52 -0.99 -4.34
N ARG A 44 -0.50 -1.62 -4.91
CA ARG A 44 -0.36 -2.65 -5.94
C ARG A 44 -0.55 -2.11 -7.36
N ASP A 45 -1.56 -1.27 -7.57
CA ASP A 45 -2.06 -0.97 -8.90
C ASP A 45 -1.63 0.43 -9.41
N SER A 46 -1.13 1.30 -8.54
CA SER A 46 -0.68 2.66 -8.91
C SER A 46 0.56 2.64 -9.82
N GLN A 47 0.75 3.69 -10.64
CA GLN A 47 1.93 3.80 -11.49
C GLN A 47 3.25 3.86 -10.70
N PRO A 48 3.37 4.62 -9.59
CA PRO A 48 4.55 4.56 -8.73
C PRO A 48 4.89 3.14 -8.26
N ALA A 49 3.89 2.35 -7.85
CA ALA A 49 4.09 0.97 -7.43
C ALA A 49 4.61 0.08 -8.57
N LYS A 50 4.01 0.20 -9.76
CA LYS A 50 4.46 -0.54 -10.94
C LYS A 50 5.87 -0.14 -11.37
N ALA A 51 6.20 1.15 -11.30
CA ALA A 51 7.54 1.66 -11.60
C ALA A 51 8.58 1.14 -10.61
N ALA A 52 8.25 1.13 -9.31
CA ALA A 52 9.09 0.50 -8.27
C ALA A 52 9.34 -0.99 -8.56
N GLN A 53 8.31 -1.73 -8.98
CA GLN A 53 8.45 -3.14 -9.33
C GLN A 53 9.42 -3.35 -10.51
N VAL A 54 9.28 -2.55 -11.57
CA VAL A 54 10.19 -2.62 -12.74
C VAL A 54 11.62 -2.26 -12.33
N LYS A 55 11.80 -1.26 -11.48
CA LYS A 55 13.12 -0.85 -10.97
C LYS A 55 13.79 -1.98 -10.17
N LEU A 56 13.05 -2.64 -9.27
CA LEU A 56 13.54 -3.78 -8.51
C LEU A 56 13.90 -4.95 -9.44
N GLU A 57 13.07 -5.24 -10.44
CA GLU A 57 13.37 -6.28 -11.42
C GLU A 57 14.67 -6.00 -12.17
N GLN A 58 14.87 -4.77 -12.64
CA GLN A 58 16.10 -4.37 -13.33
C GLN A 58 17.33 -4.51 -12.41
N GLU A 59 17.24 -4.01 -11.18
CA GLU A 59 18.32 -4.02 -10.21
C GLU A 59 18.74 -5.45 -9.79
N PHE A 60 17.79 -6.37 -9.69
CA PHE A 60 18.04 -7.73 -9.21
C PHE A 60 18.17 -8.78 -10.33
N SER A 61 17.80 -8.44 -11.57
CA SER A 61 17.83 -9.36 -12.73
C SER A 61 19.16 -10.10 -12.93
N LYS A 62 20.29 -9.40 -12.76
CA LYS A 62 21.62 -10.01 -12.91
C LYS A 62 21.88 -11.06 -11.85
N ARG A 63 21.58 -10.75 -10.58
CA ARG A 63 21.81 -11.65 -9.45
C ARG A 63 20.86 -12.85 -9.49
N ASP A 64 19.63 -12.64 -9.94
CA ASP A 64 18.68 -13.74 -10.17
C ASP A 64 19.20 -14.72 -11.23
N ARG A 65 19.69 -14.21 -12.37
CA ARG A 65 20.33 -15.04 -13.40
C ARG A 65 21.56 -15.78 -12.88
N GLU A 66 22.43 -15.12 -12.12
CA GLU A 66 23.60 -15.76 -11.51
C GLU A 66 23.18 -16.94 -10.59
N LEU A 67 22.12 -16.78 -9.79
CA LEU A 67 21.59 -17.86 -8.96
C LEU A 67 21.01 -19.01 -9.79
N GLN A 68 20.30 -18.72 -10.87
CA GLN A 68 19.76 -19.72 -11.79
C GLN A 68 20.89 -20.53 -12.46
N ASP A 69 21.94 -19.85 -12.93
CA ASP A 69 23.11 -20.48 -13.54
C ASP A 69 23.87 -21.36 -12.54
N MET A 70 24.04 -20.89 -11.29
CA MET A 70 24.63 -21.70 -10.22
C MET A 70 23.81 -22.96 -9.93
N ALA A 71 22.49 -22.84 -9.85
CA ALA A 71 21.60 -23.98 -9.60
C ALA A 71 21.68 -25.01 -10.74
N GLN A 72 21.69 -24.56 -11.99
CA GLN A 72 21.86 -25.43 -13.16
C GLN A 72 23.23 -26.13 -13.16
N LYS A 73 24.30 -25.39 -12.82
CA LYS A 73 25.66 -25.95 -12.74
C LYS A 73 25.75 -27.02 -11.66
N ILE A 74 25.24 -26.75 -10.45
CA ILE A 74 25.20 -27.72 -9.34
C ILE A 74 24.48 -29.00 -9.78
N LYS A 75 23.29 -28.86 -10.39
CA LYS A 75 22.52 -29.99 -10.90
C LYS A 75 23.32 -30.79 -11.94
N ALA A 76 23.92 -30.13 -12.92
CA ALA A 76 24.68 -30.80 -13.97
C ALA A 76 25.89 -31.57 -13.42
N MET A 77 26.60 -31.03 -12.43
CA MET A 77 27.74 -31.72 -11.80
C MET A 77 27.28 -32.89 -10.94
N ALA A 78 26.18 -32.75 -10.21
CA ALA A 78 25.58 -33.84 -9.42
C ALA A 78 25.14 -34.99 -10.35
N ASP A 79 24.36 -34.69 -11.39
CA ASP A 79 23.89 -35.67 -12.36
C ASP A 79 25.07 -36.39 -13.06
N LYS A 80 26.18 -35.67 -13.32
CA LYS A 80 27.40 -36.26 -13.89
C LYS A 80 28.14 -37.16 -12.89
N LEU A 81 28.26 -36.73 -11.64
CA LEU A 81 28.88 -37.52 -10.58
C LEU A 81 28.14 -38.83 -10.38
N ASP A 82 26.80 -38.80 -10.36
CA ASP A 82 25.97 -40.00 -10.19
C ASP A 82 26.17 -40.98 -11.35
N LYS A 83 26.20 -40.50 -12.59
CA LYS A 83 26.47 -41.32 -13.79
C LYS A 83 27.87 -41.91 -13.80
N ASP A 84 28.87 -41.12 -13.44
CA ASP A 84 30.29 -41.52 -13.50
C ASP A 84 30.72 -42.36 -12.27
N THR A 85 29.84 -42.54 -11.26
CA THR A 85 30.20 -43.13 -9.96
C THR A 85 30.87 -44.50 -10.09
N ALA A 86 30.42 -45.37 -10.99
CA ALA A 86 30.96 -46.72 -11.17
C ALA A 86 32.35 -46.75 -11.85
N VAL A 87 32.78 -45.65 -12.47
CA VAL A 87 33.99 -45.59 -13.33
C VAL A 87 35.05 -44.63 -12.78
N LEU A 88 34.69 -43.74 -11.85
CA LEU A 88 35.62 -42.81 -11.22
C LEU A 88 36.50 -43.49 -10.17
N ALA A 89 37.78 -43.12 -10.15
CA ALA A 89 38.66 -43.39 -9.02
C ALA A 89 38.15 -42.67 -7.76
N ASP A 90 38.37 -43.27 -6.58
CA ASP A 90 37.85 -42.74 -5.31
C ASP A 90 38.33 -41.30 -5.03
N ALA A 91 39.58 -40.98 -5.38
CA ALA A 91 40.14 -39.63 -5.22
C ALA A 91 39.39 -38.59 -6.08
N ASP A 92 39.08 -38.91 -7.33
CA ASP A 92 38.35 -38.03 -8.25
C ASP A 92 36.88 -37.89 -7.84
N ARG A 93 36.26 -38.98 -7.37
CA ARG A 93 34.90 -38.96 -6.82
C ARG A 93 34.81 -38.01 -5.62
N GLN A 94 35.72 -38.16 -4.65
CA GLN A 94 35.76 -37.28 -3.48
C GLN A 94 36.03 -35.81 -3.84
N ARG A 95 36.89 -35.55 -4.83
CA ARG A 95 37.14 -34.19 -5.31
C ARG A 95 35.88 -33.55 -5.88
N ARG A 96 35.17 -34.26 -6.77
CA ARG A 96 33.92 -33.77 -7.38
C ARG A 96 32.80 -33.59 -6.36
N GLN A 97 32.67 -34.50 -5.39
CA GLN A 97 31.73 -34.35 -4.27
C GLN A 97 31.99 -33.07 -3.47
N ARG A 98 33.26 -32.77 -3.18
CA ARG A 98 33.64 -31.53 -2.49
C ARG A 98 33.30 -30.29 -3.31
N GLU A 99 33.60 -30.30 -4.62
CA GLU A 99 33.28 -29.18 -5.51
C GLU A 99 31.76 -28.89 -5.57
N VAL A 100 30.93 -29.94 -5.68
CA VAL A 100 29.47 -29.80 -5.63
C VAL A 100 29.03 -29.23 -4.28
N ALA A 101 29.55 -29.76 -3.18
CA ALA A 101 29.20 -29.28 -1.84
C ALA A 101 29.62 -27.82 -1.59
N ASP A 102 30.78 -27.40 -2.09
CA ASP A 102 31.26 -26.03 -1.96
C ASP A 102 30.41 -25.05 -2.77
N LEU A 103 30.05 -25.42 -4.01
CA LEU A 103 29.16 -24.60 -4.84
C LEU A 103 27.74 -24.52 -4.28
N ASP A 104 27.22 -25.60 -3.69
CA ASP A 104 25.93 -25.57 -3.01
C ASP A 104 25.95 -24.63 -1.80
N ARG A 105 26.98 -24.69 -0.95
CA ARG A 105 27.13 -23.74 0.17
C ARG A 105 27.19 -22.28 -0.31
N GLU A 106 27.90 -22.03 -1.41
CA GLU A 106 27.96 -20.71 -2.02
C GLU A 106 26.59 -20.25 -2.53
N PHE A 107 25.88 -21.12 -3.24
CA PHE A 107 24.52 -20.88 -3.74
C PHE A 107 23.57 -20.54 -2.59
N GLN A 108 23.56 -21.33 -1.51
CA GLN A 108 22.71 -21.09 -0.34
C GLN A 108 23.01 -19.75 0.32
N ARG A 109 24.28 -19.35 0.39
CA ARG A 109 24.69 -18.04 0.93
C ARG A 109 24.16 -16.90 0.04
N LYS A 110 24.47 -16.93 -1.25
CA LYS A 110 24.02 -15.91 -2.22
C LYS A 110 22.49 -15.82 -2.31
N GLN A 111 21.80 -16.95 -2.19
CA GLN A 111 20.34 -16.98 -2.21
C GLN A 111 19.73 -16.34 -0.96
N ARG A 112 20.37 -16.43 0.21
CA ARG A 112 19.93 -15.71 1.42
C ARG A 112 20.16 -14.21 1.27
N GLU A 113 21.37 -13.81 0.88
CA GLU A 113 21.74 -12.41 0.63
C GLU A 113 20.80 -11.77 -0.40
N PHE A 114 20.53 -12.44 -1.51
CA PHE A 114 19.59 -11.98 -2.54
C PHE A 114 18.19 -11.75 -1.97
N ARG A 115 17.67 -12.67 -1.16
CA ARG A 115 16.32 -12.56 -0.58
C ARG A 115 16.24 -11.42 0.44
N GLU A 116 17.26 -11.28 1.27
CA GLU A 116 17.35 -10.20 2.26
C GLU A 116 17.39 -8.83 1.59
N ASP A 117 18.31 -8.65 0.63
CA ASP A 117 18.44 -7.42 -0.14
C ASP A 117 17.17 -7.09 -0.92
N LEU A 118 16.56 -8.08 -1.58
CA LEU A 118 15.34 -7.88 -2.37
C LEU A 118 14.18 -7.45 -1.47
N ASN A 119 14.02 -8.08 -0.31
CA ASN A 119 12.99 -7.72 0.64
C ASN A 119 13.22 -6.33 1.22
N GLN A 120 14.46 -5.99 1.57
CA GLN A 120 14.81 -4.66 2.05
C GLN A 120 14.46 -3.60 0.99
N ARG A 121 14.96 -3.76 -0.25
CA ARG A 121 14.71 -2.82 -1.33
C ARG A 121 13.23 -2.72 -1.68
N ARG A 122 12.50 -3.82 -1.65
CA ARG A 122 11.04 -3.82 -1.84
C ARG A 122 10.33 -2.99 -0.78
N ASN A 123 10.70 -3.15 0.48
CA ASN A 123 10.11 -2.38 1.58
C ASN A 123 10.43 -0.88 1.46
N GLU A 124 11.66 -0.54 1.08
CA GLU A 124 12.07 0.87 0.84
C GLU A 124 11.27 1.51 -0.29
N GLU A 125 11.12 0.84 -1.43
CA GLU A 125 10.35 1.36 -2.55
C GLU A 125 8.85 1.47 -2.21
N LEU A 126 8.27 0.46 -1.54
CA LEU A 126 6.87 0.52 -1.08
C LEU A 126 6.63 1.63 -0.06
N ALA A 127 7.58 1.88 0.85
CA ALA A 127 7.49 2.98 1.79
C ALA A 127 7.44 4.34 1.08
N GLN A 128 8.21 4.52 0.01
CA GLN A 128 8.16 5.74 -0.81
C GLN A 128 6.81 5.92 -1.53
N VAL A 129 6.24 4.83 -2.04
CA VAL A 129 4.90 4.86 -2.64
C VAL A 129 3.85 5.24 -1.60
N LEU A 130 3.92 4.65 -0.40
CA LEU A 130 3.00 4.94 0.69
C LEU A 130 3.09 6.40 1.15
N GLU A 131 4.31 6.95 1.28
CA GLU A 131 4.51 8.35 1.63
C GLU A 131 3.86 9.30 0.61
N ARG A 132 4.06 9.02 -0.69
CA ARG A 132 3.41 9.78 -1.77
C ARG A 132 1.89 9.66 -1.71
N ALA A 133 1.37 8.45 -1.50
CA ALA A 133 -0.07 8.21 -1.35
C ALA A 133 -0.66 9.01 -0.19
N ASN A 134 -0.01 9.00 0.97
CA ASN A 134 -0.43 9.77 2.14
C ASN A 134 -0.47 11.28 1.87
N ARG A 135 0.52 11.82 1.12
CA ARG A 135 0.48 13.23 0.71
C ARG A 135 -0.71 13.55 -0.18
N VAL A 136 -0.98 12.71 -1.18
CA VAL A 136 -2.12 12.87 -2.09
C VAL A 136 -3.45 12.77 -1.34
N ILE A 137 -3.59 11.81 -0.43
CA ILE A 137 -4.78 11.63 0.40
C ILE A 137 -5.05 12.89 1.23
N ARG A 138 -4.01 13.47 1.86
CA ARG A 138 -4.15 14.73 2.62
C ARG A 138 -4.58 15.90 1.75
N GLN A 139 -3.98 16.05 0.57
CA GLN A 139 -4.37 17.11 -0.38
C GLN A 139 -5.83 16.97 -0.80
N LEU A 140 -6.28 15.75 -1.11
CA LEU A 140 -7.68 15.48 -1.46
C LEU A 140 -8.63 15.74 -0.28
N ALA A 141 -8.22 15.39 0.94
CA ALA A 141 -8.97 15.69 2.16
C ALA A 141 -9.23 17.19 2.31
N GLU A 142 -8.18 18.01 2.16
CA GLU A 142 -8.26 19.47 2.28
C GLU A 142 -9.06 20.12 1.15
N GLN A 143 -8.89 19.64 -0.09
CA GLN A 143 -9.59 20.14 -1.27
C GLN A 143 -11.08 19.84 -1.24
N ARG A 144 -11.45 18.63 -0.82
CA ARG A 144 -12.85 18.16 -0.80
C ARG A 144 -13.55 18.32 0.55
N LYS A 145 -12.81 18.83 1.55
CA LYS A 145 -13.28 19.05 2.92
C LYS A 145 -13.79 17.76 3.57
N TYR A 146 -13.01 16.69 3.46
CA TYR A 146 -13.29 15.47 4.23
C TYR A 146 -12.87 15.67 5.69
N ASP A 147 -13.72 15.25 6.62
CA ASP A 147 -13.44 15.27 8.05
C ASP A 147 -12.67 14.01 8.48
N LEU A 148 -12.86 12.90 7.75
CA LEU A 148 -12.21 11.62 8.01
C LEU A 148 -12.01 10.83 6.71
N ILE A 149 -10.84 10.21 6.59
CA ILE A 149 -10.57 9.20 5.57
C ILE A 149 -10.24 7.90 6.28
N VAL A 150 -11.06 6.88 6.05
CA VAL A 150 -10.94 5.57 6.68
C VAL A 150 -10.14 4.63 5.78
N GLN A 151 -9.24 3.87 6.41
CA GLN A 151 -8.53 2.75 5.80
C GLN A 151 -9.08 1.45 6.40
N GLU A 152 -8.94 0.33 5.67
CA GLU A 152 -9.22 -1.02 6.18
C GLU A 152 -10.67 -1.24 6.68
N ALA A 153 -11.65 -0.63 6.02
CA ALA A 153 -13.06 -0.88 6.32
C ALA A 153 -13.52 -2.23 5.72
N VAL A 154 -14.25 -3.01 6.52
CA VAL A 154 -14.83 -4.32 6.10
C VAL A 154 -15.78 -4.16 4.91
N TYR A 155 -16.53 -3.06 4.87
CA TYR A 155 -17.40 -2.69 3.76
C TYR A 155 -17.29 -1.18 3.51
N VAL A 156 -17.13 -0.83 2.23
CA VAL A 156 -17.11 0.56 1.77
C VAL A 156 -18.19 0.71 0.71
N ASN A 157 -19.11 1.66 0.91
CA ASN A 157 -20.03 2.03 -0.15
C ASN A 157 -19.23 2.72 -1.28
N PRO A 158 -19.34 2.29 -2.56
CA PRO A 158 -18.59 2.89 -3.66
C PRO A 158 -18.72 4.42 -3.78
N ARG A 159 -19.83 5.00 -3.29
CA ARG A 159 -20.04 6.45 -3.27
C ARG A 159 -18.99 7.22 -2.46
N ILE A 160 -18.45 6.61 -1.41
CA ILE A 160 -17.46 7.24 -0.50
C ILE A 160 -16.04 6.70 -0.71
N ASP A 161 -15.86 5.74 -1.62
CA ASP A 161 -14.55 5.22 -1.99
C ASP A 161 -13.84 6.21 -2.92
N ILE A 162 -12.72 6.77 -2.47
CA ILE A 162 -11.91 7.70 -3.25
C ILE A 162 -10.62 7.06 -3.77
N THR A 163 -10.48 5.73 -3.71
CA THR A 163 -9.27 4.99 -4.12
C THR A 163 -8.84 5.33 -5.54
N ASP A 164 -9.77 5.35 -6.49
CA ASP A 164 -9.48 5.68 -7.89
C ASP A 164 -9.02 7.14 -8.05
N ASP A 165 -9.58 8.07 -7.26
CA ASP A 165 -9.19 9.47 -7.28
C ASP A 165 -7.76 9.66 -6.73
N VAL A 166 -7.43 8.95 -5.65
CA VAL A 166 -6.07 8.91 -5.10
C VAL A 166 -5.10 8.34 -6.12
N MET A 167 -5.44 7.22 -6.79
CA MET A 167 -4.59 6.63 -7.82
C MET A 167 -4.39 7.56 -9.02
N LYS A 168 -5.45 8.24 -9.50
CA LYS A 168 -5.34 9.23 -10.57
C LYS A 168 -4.40 10.38 -10.20
N ALA A 169 -4.53 10.92 -9.00
CA ALA A 169 -3.68 12.01 -8.53
C ALA A 169 -2.23 11.57 -8.32
N LEU A 170 -2.00 10.35 -7.81
CA LEU A 170 -0.65 9.76 -7.71
C LEU A 170 0.02 9.61 -9.07
N ASN A 171 -0.72 9.13 -10.06
CA ASN A 171 -0.22 8.95 -11.42
C ASN A 171 0.13 10.30 -12.07
N ALA A 172 -0.69 11.33 -11.85
CA ALA A 172 -0.42 12.69 -12.36
C ALA A 172 0.84 13.32 -11.74
N GLY A 173 1.13 13.04 -10.48
CA GLY A 173 2.36 13.48 -9.80
C GLY A 173 3.61 12.67 -10.16
N SER A 174 3.46 11.57 -10.92
CA SER A 174 4.58 10.70 -11.34
C SER A 174 5.22 11.14 -12.65
N GLY A 175 4.59 12.05 -13.38
CA GLY A 175 5.05 12.58 -14.67
C GLY A 175 5.76 13.94 -14.59
N LYS A 176 6.13 14.41 -13.39
CA LYS A 176 6.96 15.60 -13.17
C LYS A 176 8.24 15.23 -12.45
#